data_AF-A0A414KCN8-F1
#
_entry.id   AF-A0A414KCN8-F1
#
_cell.length_a   1.000
_cell.length_b   1.000
_cell.length_c   1.000
_cell.angle_alpha   90.00
_cell.angle_beta   90.00
_cell.angle_gamma   90.00
#
_symmetry.space_group_name_H-M   'P 1'
#
loop_
_entity.id
_entity.type
_entity.pdbx_description
1 polymer ?
#
loop_
_entity_poly.entity_id
_entity_poly.type
_entity_poly.pdbx_seq_one_letter_code
_entity_poly.pdbx_strand_id
1 'polypeptide(L)'
;MIFGMLIIFFAQPVKNSWDEQVHFQNAYRLASGRIVKWTEAAVDIKDVSSVKCNTKAEYAELRKYMDEKGKELLYTEEKETLIPSYTVLAYVPQALFLKIGMLLHLPFSVLYAFGKVGNLILFIGVMYCAISIAKKKKLLLMFFAMMPTVIFQASSYTYDIVVLSFITLACVMWANEMYFPRKGVETWKVIAMVLLFTIGCFSKAVYIPLLLLVILLPEYQKCLIRIRYFYGVVLH
;
A
#
# COMPACT_ATOMS: atom_id res chain seq x y z
N MET A 1 9.11 10.11 -5.36
CA MET A 1 8.15 10.30 -6.48
C MET A 1 8.81 10.05 -7.83
N ILE A 2 9.78 10.88 -8.26
CA ILE A 2 10.41 10.78 -9.60
C ILE A 2 10.89 9.35 -9.90
N PHE A 3 11.73 8.78 -9.04
CA PHE A 3 12.28 7.43 -9.26
C PHE A 3 11.21 6.34 -9.41
N GLY A 4 10.15 6.37 -8.59
CA GLY A 4 9.04 5.44 -8.71
C GLY A 4 8.25 5.62 -10.00
N MET A 5 8.00 6.87 -10.42
CA MET A 5 7.37 7.14 -11.71
C MET A 5 8.21 6.63 -12.89
N LEU A 6 9.54 6.75 -12.81
CA LEU A 6 10.44 6.19 -13.84
C LEU A 6 10.29 4.66 -13.93
N ILE A 7 10.25 3.95 -12.80
CA ILE A 7 10.02 2.51 -12.77
C ILE A 7 8.68 2.17 -13.42
N ILE A 8 7.61 2.90 -13.03
CA ILE A 8 6.28 2.68 -13.59
C ILE A 8 6.32 2.86 -15.10
N PHE A 9 6.80 4.00 -15.63
CA PHE A 9 6.71 4.32 -17.05
C PHE A 9 7.64 3.49 -17.96
N PHE A 10 8.86 3.22 -17.52
CA PHE A 10 9.83 2.51 -18.36
C PHE A 10 9.59 1.00 -18.42
N ALA A 11 8.88 0.46 -17.44
CA ALA A 11 8.61 -0.98 -17.36
C ALA A 11 7.13 -1.31 -17.67
N GLN A 12 6.45 -0.45 -18.45
CA GLN A 12 5.10 -0.71 -18.96
C GLN A 12 5.12 -1.53 -20.26
N PRO A 13 4.10 -2.36 -20.52
CA PRO A 13 3.10 -2.91 -19.60
C PRO A 13 3.52 -4.29 -19.07
N VAL A 14 4.82 -4.49 -18.80
CA VAL A 14 5.32 -5.78 -18.34
C VAL A 14 5.11 -5.97 -16.83
N LYS A 15 5.02 -7.24 -16.43
CA LYS A 15 5.16 -7.63 -15.03
C LYS A 15 6.60 -7.44 -14.60
N ASN A 16 6.82 -6.75 -13.49
CA ASN A 16 8.17 -6.58 -12.93
C ASN A 16 8.29 -7.14 -11.52
N SER A 17 7.22 -7.11 -10.73
CA SER A 17 7.26 -7.51 -9.32
C SER A 17 6.79 -8.95 -9.08
N TRP A 18 7.01 -9.41 -7.85
CA TRP A 18 6.57 -10.70 -7.34
C TRP A 18 5.04 -10.79 -7.35
N ASP A 19 4.52 -11.86 -7.95
CA ASP A 19 3.09 -12.17 -8.03
C ASP A 19 2.18 -11.01 -8.48
N GLU A 20 2.73 -10.07 -9.24
CA GLU A 20 2.05 -8.85 -9.66
C GLU A 20 0.76 -9.17 -10.42
N GLN A 21 0.70 -10.30 -11.13
CA GLN A 21 -0.50 -10.76 -11.83
C GLN A 21 -1.69 -11.00 -10.88
N VAL A 22 -1.43 -11.56 -9.69
CA VAL A 22 -2.44 -11.86 -8.67
C VAL A 22 -2.90 -10.57 -8.01
N HIS A 23 -1.96 -9.67 -7.74
CA HIS A 23 -2.25 -8.36 -7.16
C HIS A 23 -3.02 -7.47 -8.12
N PHE A 24 -2.65 -7.45 -9.40
CA PHE A 24 -3.38 -6.78 -10.46
C PHE A 24 -4.79 -7.36 -10.59
N GLN A 25 -4.93 -8.69 -10.64
CA GLN A 25 -6.25 -9.34 -10.72
C GLN A 25 -7.17 -8.88 -9.59
N ASN A 26 -6.69 -8.85 -8.35
CA ASN A 26 -7.48 -8.40 -7.21
C ASN A 26 -7.84 -6.91 -7.29
N ALA A 27 -6.89 -6.05 -7.67
CA ALA A 27 -7.14 -4.62 -7.85
C ALA A 27 -8.12 -4.34 -9.00
N TYR A 28 -7.99 -5.05 -10.12
CA TYR A 28 -8.84 -4.93 -11.31
C TYR A 28 -10.26 -5.41 -11.04
N ARG A 29 -10.41 -6.55 -10.34
CA ARG A 29 -11.70 -7.01 -9.81
C ARG A 29 -12.28 -5.95 -8.89
N LEU A 30 -11.53 -5.43 -7.92
CA LEU A 30 -12.03 -4.41 -6.98
C LEU A 30 -12.49 -3.11 -7.68
N ALA A 31 -11.77 -2.67 -8.73
CA ALA A 31 -12.15 -1.49 -9.52
C ALA A 31 -13.46 -1.70 -10.31
N SER A 32 -13.73 -2.94 -10.70
CA SER A 32 -14.92 -3.31 -11.48
C SER A 32 -16.19 -3.34 -10.63
N GLY A 33 -17.35 -3.24 -11.29
CA GLY A 33 -18.67 -3.37 -10.64
C GLY A 33 -19.00 -4.83 -10.26
N ARG A 34 -20.30 -5.17 -10.25
CA ARG A 34 -20.76 -6.57 -10.07
C ARG A 34 -20.25 -7.48 -11.18
N ILE A 35 -20.23 -6.97 -12.40
CA ILE A 35 -19.71 -7.66 -13.57
C ILE A 35 -18.32 -7.09 -13.86
N VAL A 36 -17.32 -7.98 -13.86
CA VAL A 36 -15.95 -7.69 -14.27
C VAL A 36 -15.83 -8.01 -15.75
N LYS A 37 -15.37 -7.04 -16.54
CA LYS A 37 -15.11 -7.20 -17.97
C LYS A 37 -13.63 -7.50 -18.17
N TRP A 38 -13.31 -8.73 -18.54
CA TRP A 38 -11.95 -9.18 -18.79
C TRP A 38 -11.63 -9.03 -20.27
N THR A 39 -10.80 -8.04 -20.60
CA THR A 39 -10.27 -7.85 -21.96
C THR A 39 -9.11 -8.81 -22.21
N GLU A 40 -8.78 -9.09 -23.48
CA GLU A 40 -7.67 -9.97 -23.81
C GLU A 40 -6.37 -9.51 -23.13
N ALA A 41 -6.05 -8.20 -23.19
CA ALA A 41 -4.88 -7.64 -22.51
C ALA A 41 -4.93 -7.77 -20.96
N ALA A 42 -6.12 -7.70 -20.34
CA ALA A 42 -6.26 -7.90 -18.89
C ALA A 42 -6.01 -9.35 -18.50
N VAL A 43 -6.43 -10.28 -19.36
CA VAL A 43 -6.24 -11.72 -19.20
C VAL A 43 -4.77 -12.08 -19.42
N ASP A 44 -4.09 -11.49 -20.41
CA ASP A 44 -2.66 -11.69 -20.64
C ASP A 44 -1.80 -11.37 -19.41
N ILE A 45 -2.08 -10.24 -18.75
CA ILE A 45 -1.39 -9.88 -17.50
C ILE A 45 -1.70 -10.89 -16.39
N LYS A 46 -2.96 -11.33 -16.28
CA LYS A 46 -3.45 -12.25 -15.24
C LYS A 46 -2.87 -13.67 -15.40
N ASP A 47 -2.87 -14.20 -16.61
CA ASP A 47 -2.47 -15.58 -16.94
C ASP A 47 -0.97 -15.73 -17.29
N VAL A 48 -0.19 -14.66 -17.14
CA VAL A 48 1.28 -14.65 -17.24
C VAL A 48 1.78 -15.03 -18.64
N SER A 49 1.15 -14.51 -19.69
CA SER A 49 1.79 -14.44 -21.02
C SER A 49 2.91 -13.38 -21.01
N SER A 50 3.94 -13.56 -20.17
CA SER A 50 4.97 -12.53 -19.99
C SER A 50 5.88 -12.45 -21.21
N VAL A 51 5.61 -11.46 -22.07
CA VAL A 51 6.51 -11.07 -23.16
C VAL A 51 7.73 -10.37 -22.57
N LYS A 52 8.93 -10.91 -22.80
CA LYS A 52 10.18 -10.24 -22.42
C LYS A 52 10.50 -9.16 -23.46
N CYS A 53 10.64 -7.92 -23.01
CA CYS A 53 11.09 -6.79 -23.84
C CYS A 53 12.44 -6.29 -23.32
N ASN A 54 13.40 -6.12 -24.22
CA ASN A 54 14.76 -5.64 -23.97
C ASN A 54 15.04 -4.29 -24.63
N THR A 55 14.29 -3.89 -25.67
CA THR A 55 14.50 -2.65 -26.42
C THR A 55 13.33 -1.68 -26.33
N LYS A 56 13.59 -0.38 -26.49
CA LYS A 56 12.55 0.66 -26.54
C LYS A 56 11.51 0.39 -27.65
N ALA A 57 11.93 -0.22 -28.76
CA ALA A 57 11.04 -0.56 -29.87
C ALA A 57 10.08 -1.69 -29.49
N GLU A 58 10.58 -2.76 -28.87
CA GLU A 58 9.75 -3.87 -28.35
C GLU A 58 8.73 -3.36 -27.33
N TYR A 59 9.13 -2.47 -26.42
CA TYR A 59 8.18 -1.83 -25.48
C TYR A 59 7.14 -0.95 -26.17
N ALA A 60 7.45 -0.34 -27.32
CA ALA A 60 6.48 0.43 -28.09
C ALA A 60 5.48 -0.49 -28.81
N GLU A 61 5.95 -1.61 -29.35
CA GLU A 61 5.12 -2.63 -29.99
C GLU A 61 4.20 -3.32 -28.98
N LEU A 62 4.73 -3.73 -27.83
CA LEU A 62 3.94 -4.33 -26.76
C LEU A 62 2.86 -3.38 -26.27
N ARG A 63 3.13 -2.08 -26.12
CA ARG A 63 2.10 -1.10 -25.75
C ARG A 63 0.97 -1.04 -26.78
N LYS A 64 1.30 -1.00 -28.08
CA LYS A 64 0.30 -1.01 -29.15
C LYS A 64 -0.54 -2.29 -29.12
N TYR A 65 0.10 -3.45 -29.02
CA TYR A 65 -0.56 -4.74 -28.88
C TYR A 65 -1.54 -4.74 -27.69
N MET A 66 -1.07 -4.34 -26.51
CA MET A 66 -1.89 -4.31 -25.30
C MET A 66 -3.03 -3.28 -25.38
N ASP A 67 -2.82 -2.15 -26.06
CA ASP A 67 -3.85 -1.14 -26.25
C ASP A 67 -4.94 -1.57 -27.26
N GLU A 68 -4.57 -2.36 -28.27
CA GLU A 68 -5.49 -2.99 -29.22
C GLU A 68 -6.29 -4.10 -28.51
N LYS A 69 -5.59 -5.06 -27.89
CA LYS A 69 -6.18 -6.17 -27.12
C LYS A 69 -6.91 -5.72 -25.86
N GLY A 70 -6.61 -4.52 -25.38
CA GLY A 70 -7.35 -3.86 -24.31
C GLY A 70 -8.77 -3.44 -24.67
N LYS A 71 -9.12 -3.43 -25.96
CA LYS A 71 -10.48 -3.13 -26.44
C LYS A 71 -11.32 -4.39 -26.64
N GLU A 72 -10.68 -5.53 -26.80
CA GLU A 72 -11.32 -6.81 -27.09
C GLU A 72 -11.78 -7.46 -25.79
N LEU A 73 -13.09 -7.56 -25.59
CA LEU A 73 -13.68 -8.26 -24.45
C LEU A 73 -13.56 -9.77 -24.68
N LEU A 74 -12.85 -10.47 -23.79
CA LEU A 74 -12.70 -11.92 -23.86
C LEU A 74 -13.84 -12.63 -23.12
N TYR A 75 -14.08 -12.25 -21.87
CA TYR A 75 -15.18 -12.81 -21.08
C TYR A 75 -15.62 -11.85 -19.96
N THR A 76 -16.75 -12.18 -19.32
CA THR A 76 -17.22 -11.48 -18.13
C THR A 76 -17.27 -12.41 -16.93
N GLU A 77 -16.91 -11.89 -15.76
CA GLU A 77 -17.00 -12.60 -14.49
C GLU A 77 -18.03 -11.87 -13.60
N GLU A 78 -19.03 -12.58 -13.09
CA GLU A 78 -19.94 -12.04 -12.08
C GLU A 78 -19.39 -12.30 -10.68
N LYS A 79 -19.33 -11.26 -9.85
CA LYS A 79 -18.94 -11.39 -8.45
C LYS A 79 -20.11 -11.88 -7.61
N GLU A 80 -19.88 -12.93 -6.83
CA GLU A 80 -20.86 -13.45 -5.86
C GLU A 80 -21.23 -12.41 -4.79
N THR A 81 -20.26 -11.60 -4.36
CA THR A 81 -20.45 -10.55 -3.37
C THR A 81 -19.85 -9.23 -3.83
N LEU A 82 -20.57 -8.14 -3.59
CA LEU A 82 -20.11 -6.78 -3.85
C LEU A 82 -19.25 -6.22 -2.72
N ILE A 83 -19.42 -6.77 -1.51
CA ILE A 83 -18.63 -6.38 -0.35
C ILE A 83 -17.26 -7.03 -0.48
N PRO A 84 -16.17 -6.26 -0.65
CA PRO A 84 -14.85 -6.82 -0.78
C PRO A 84 -14.44 -7.51 0.52
N SER A 85 -13.82 -8.68 0.41
CA SER A 85 -13.16 -9.32 1.55
C SER A 85 -12.14 -8.36 2.16
N TYR A 86 -11.94 -8.46 3.49
CA TYR A 86 -11.00 -7.61 4.21
C TYR A 86 -9.57 -7.67 3.64
N THR A 87 -9.18 -8.82 3.08
CA THR A 87 -7.88 -9.03 2.41
C THR A 87 -7.73 -8.22 1.12
N VAL A 88 -8.84 -7.78 0.52
CA VAL A 88 -8.89 -7.04 -0.75
C VAL A 88 -8.82 -5.53 -0.52
N LEU A 89 -9.09 -5.05 0.70
CA LEU A 89 -9.06 -3.62 1.04
C LEU A 89 -7.68 -2.99 0.85
N ALA A 90 -6.61 -3.78 0.97
CA ALA A 90 -5.26 -3.29 0.73
C ALA A 90 -5.01 -2.93 -0.74
N TYR A 91 -5.88 -3.32 -1.67
CA TYR A 91 -5.80 -2.95 -3.10
C TYR A 91 -6.62 -1.70 -3.46
N VAL A 92 -7.30 -1.07 -2.49
CA VAL A 92 -8.12 0.13 -2.72
C VAL A 92 -7.36 1.24 -3.45
N PRO A 93 -6.10 1.58 -3.11
CA PRO A 93 -5.38 2.65 -3.79
C PRO A 93 -5.18 2.38 -5.28
N GLN A 94 -4.81 1.14 -5.63
CA GLN A 94 -4.61 0.72 -7.01
C GLN A 94 -5.96 0.65 -7.76
N ALA A 95 -6.97 0.08 -7.11
CA ALA A 95 -8.31 -0.07 -7.68
C ALA A 95 -8.99 1.29 -7.94
N LEU A 96 -8.78 2.28 -7.07
CA LEU A 96 -9.29 3.64 -7.26
C LEU A 96 -8.73 4.25 -8.54
N PHE A 97 -7.42 4.16 -8.74
CA PHE A 97 -6.78 4.70 -9.94
C PHE A 97 -7.16 3.92 -11.20
N LEU A 98 -7.25 2.58 -11.12
CA LEU A 98 -7.80 1.78 -12.21
C LEU A 98 -9.23 2.21 -12.55
N LYS A 99 -10.10 2.43 -11.54
CA LYS A 99 -11.47 2.87 -11.76
C LYS A 99 -11.53 4.21 -12.47
N ILE A 100 -10.74 5.18 -12.01
CA ILE A 100 -10.65 6.50 -12.64
C ILE A 100 -10.16 6.35 -14.09
N GLY A 101 -9.13 5.54 -14.34
CA GLY A 101 -8.60 5.31 -15.68
C GLY A 101 -9.62 4.64 -16.62
N MET A 102 -10.42 3.70 -16.11
CA MET A 102 -11.51 3.08 -16.86
C MET A 102 -12.60 4.09 -17.23
N LEU A 103 -12.97 4.98 -16.30
CA LEU A 103 -13.95 6.04 -16.55
C LEU A 103 -13.46 7.08 -17.56
N LEU A 104 -12.14 7.30 -17.61
CA LEU A 104 -11.49 8.17 -18.59
C LEU A 104 -11.22 7.46 -19.93
N HIS A 105 -11.60 6.18 -20.07
CA HIS A 105 -11.34 5.37 -21.26
C HIS A 105 -9.85 5.34 -21.67
N LEU A 106 -8.94 5.29 -20.70
CA LEU A 106 -7.51 5.23 -20.98
C LEU A 106 -7.15 3.95 -21.74
N PRO A 107 -6.18 4.00 -22.68
CA PRO A 107 -5.65 2.81 -23.32
C PRO A 107 -5.04 1.87 -22.28
N PHE A 108 -5.11 0.55 -22.50
CA PHE A 108 -4.83 -0.45 -21.47
C PHE A 108 -3.44 -0.34 -20.87
N SER A 109 -2.41 -0.06 -21.70
CA SER A 109 -1.04 0.13 -21.22
C SER A 109 -0.93 1.29 -20.23
N VAL A 110 -1.63 2.39 -20.48
CA VAL A 110 -1.67 3.56 -19.59
C VAL A 110 -2.53 3.27 -18.36
N LEU A 111 -3.66 2.57 -18.52
CA LEU A 111 -4.51 2.13 -17.43
C LEU A 111 -3.74 1.26 -16.43
N TYR A 112 -2.99 0.28 -16.93
CA TYR A 112 -2.17 -0.61 -16.13
C TYR A 112 -1.08 0.16 -15.35
N ALA A 113 -0.44 1.14 -15.99
CA ALA A 113 0.50 2.06 -15.35
C ALA A 113 -0.17 2.87 -14.23
N PHE A 114 -1.36 3.41 -14.54
CA PHE A 114 -2.05 4.35 -13.68
C PHE A 114 -2.50 3.71 -12.37
N GLY A 115 -2.90 2.44 -12.37
CA GLY A 115 -3.16 1.71 -11.12
C GLY A 115 -1.93 1.59 -10.22
N LYS A 116 -0.71 1.43 -10.78
CA LYS A 116 0.53 1.42 -9.99
C LYS A 116 0.82 2.80 -9.36
N VAL A 117 0.46 3.88 -10.05
CA VAL A 117 0.59 5.25 -9.53
C VAL A 117 -0.23 5.44 -8.25
N GLY A 118 -1.42 4.82 -8.17
CA GLY A 118 -2.24 4.83 -6.95
C GLY A 118 -1.51 4.25 -5.73
N ASN A 119 -0.76 3.16 -5.93
CA ASN A 119 0.05 2.56 -4.88
C ASN A 119 1.19 3.50 -4.42
N LEU A 120 1.89 4.08 -5.40
CA LEU A 120 3.02 4.97 -5.15
C LEU A 120 2.61 6.23 -4.41
N ILE A 121 1.46 6.84 -4.79
CA ILE A 121 0.93 8.05 -4.13
C ILE A 121 0.57 7.76 -2.68
N LEU A 122 -0.13 6.65 -2.42
CA LEU A 122 -0.47 6.27 -1.05
C LEU A 122 0.78 6.06 -0.19
N PHE A 123 1.76 5.30 -0.69
CA PHE A 123 3.03 5.09 -0.01
C PHE A 123 3.70 6.42 0.35
N ILE A 124 3.85 7.33 -0.63
CA ILE A 124 4.47 8.64 -0.40
C ILE A 124 3.69 9.45 0.64
N GLY A 125 2.36 9.50 0.53
CA GLY A 125 1.51 10.27 1.45
C GLY A 125 1.61 9.76 2.89
N VAL A 126 1.47 8.45 3.09
CA VAL A 126 1.51 7.84 4.43
C VAL A 126 2.92 7.92 5.04
N MET A 127 3.97 7.66 4.25
CA MET A 127 5.34 7.77 4.75
C MET A 127 5.74 9.22 5.05
N TYR A 128 5.28 10.18 4.23
CA TYR A 128 5.45 11.60 4.53
C TYR A 128 4.80 11.96 5.88
N CYS A 129 3.56 11.48 6.13
CA CYS A 129 2.90 11.67 7.41
C CYS A 129 3.73 11.06 8.56
N ALA A 130 4.21 9.83 8.42
CA ALA A 130 5.03 9.16 9.42
C ALA A 130 6.31 9.97 9.74
N ILE A 131 7.04 10.41 8.71
CA ILE A 131 8.27 11.19 8.87
C ILE A 131 7.98 12.57 9.49
N SER A 132 6.89 13.23 9.09
CA SER A 132 6.53 14.55 9.58
C SER A 132 6.23 14.54 11.08
N ILE A 133 5.45 13.55 11.54
CA ILE A 133 4.99 13.39 12.93
C ILE A 133 6.10 12.84 13.84
N ALA A 134 7.06 12.06 13.32
CA ALA A 134 8.13 11.48 14.12
C ALA A 134 8.95 12.54 14.90
N LYS A 135 9.06 12.41 16.23
CA LYS A 135 9.84 13.35 17.06
C LYS A 135 11.35 13.13 16.97
N LYS A 136 11.78 11.91 16.64
CA LYS A 136 13.19 11.51 16.47
C LYS A 136 13.35 10.54 15.31
N LYS A 137 14.59 10.31 14.89
CA LYS A 137 14.98 9.31 13.87
C LYS A 137 14.31 9.51 12.50
N LYS A 138 13.95 10.75 12.14
CA LYS A 138 13.42 11.10 10.81
C LYS A 138 14.32 10.63 9.67
N LEU A 139 15.63 10.78 9.82
CA LEU A 139 16.61 10.33 8.82
C LEU A 139 16.57 8.81 8.60
N LEU A 140 16.38 8.03 9.67
CA LEU A 140 16.27 6.58 9.58
C LEU A 140 14.98 6.17 8.84
N LEU A 141 13.86 6.83 9.14
CA LEU A 141 12.60 6.60 8.43
C LEU A 141 12.70 6.95 6.94
N MET A 142 13.35 8.06 6.62
CA MET A 142 13.62 8.44 5.22
C MET A 142 14.49 7.40 4.51
N PHE A 143 15.56 6.92 5.18
CA PHE A 143 16.41 5.88 4.63
C PHE A 143 15.63 4.61 4.28
N PHE A 144 14.80 4.11 5.21
CA PHE A 144 13.95 2.94 4.96
C PHE A 144 12.93 3.18 3.83
N ALA A 145 12.28 4.34 3.82
CA ALA A 145 11.33 4.71 2.77
C ALA A 145 11.98 4.78 1.38
N MET A 146 13.28 5.09 1.33
CA MET A 146 14.04 5.27 0.10
C MET A 146 14.80 4.01 -0.34
N MET A 147 14.68 2.90 0.39
CA MET A 147 15.33 1.65 -0.01
C MET A 147 14.85 1.20 -1.41
N PRO A 148 15.75 0.72 -2.28
CA PRO A 148 15.38 0.34 -3.65
C PRO A 148 14.19 -0.63 -3.72
N THR A 149 14.19 -1.66 -2.87
CA THR A 149 13.10 -2.64 -2.80
C THR A 149 11.77 -2.03 -2.39
N VAL A 150 11.79 -1.05 -1.47
CA VAL A 150 10.57 -0.38 -1.00
C VAL A 150 9.99 0.48 -2.11
N ILE A 151 10.82 1.26 -2.80
CA ILE A 151 10.34 2.08 -3.93
C ILE A 151 9.87 1.20 -5.09
N PHE A 152 10.56 0.10 -5.37
CA PHE A 152 10.17 -0.86 -6.40
C PHE A 152 8.80 -1.48 -6.11
N GLN A 153 8.57 -1.92 -4.88
CA GLN A 153 7.26 -2.43 -4.43
C GLN A 153 6.18 -1.33 -4.45
N ALA A 154 6.50 -0.11 -4.03
CA ALA A 154 5.59 1.04 -4.13
C ALA A 154 5.20 1.36 -5.58
N SER A 155 6.04 0.99 -6.53
CA SER A 155 5.85 1.23 -7.97
C SER A 155 5.23 0.04 -8.70
N SER A 156 4.75 -0.97 -7.97
CA SER A 156 4.21 -2.23 -8.50
C SER A 156 2.83 -2.53 -7.91
N TYR A 157 2.08 -3.48 -8.49
CA TYR A 157 0.88 -4.01 -7.82
C TYR A 157 1.31 -4.94 -6.68
N THR A 158 1.08 -4.49 -5.44
CA THR A 158 1.24 -5.31 -4.22
C THR A 158 0.47 -4.66 -3.07
N TYR A 159 -0.03 -5.47 -2.15
CA TYR A 159 -0.55 -4.97 -0.87
C TYR A 159 0.54 -4.73 0.17
N ASP A 160 1.75 -5.28 -0.02
CA ASP A 160 2.81 -5.27 1.00
C ASP A 160 3.23 -3.84 1.35
N ILE A 161 3.26 -2.95 0.36
CA ILE A 161 3.66 -1.56 0.57
C ILE A 161 2.60 -0.76 1.34
N VAL A 162 1.32 -1.08 1.14
CA VAL A 162 0.20 -0.49 1.87
C VAL A 162 0.33 -0.87 3.34
N VAL A 163 0.53 -2.17 3.59
CA VAL A 163 0.79 -2.73 4.93
C VAL A 163 2.00 -2.08 5.58
N LEU A 164 3.15 -2.06 4.90
CA LEU A 164 4.39 -1.47 5.41
C LEU A 164 4.20 0.00 5.80
N SER A 165 3.52 0.78 4.97
CA SER A 165 3.30 2.21 5.19
C SER A 165 2.48 2.47 6.45
N PHE A 166 1.34 1.78 6.58
CA PHE A 166 0.42 1.96 7.70
C PHE A 166 0.99 1.44 9.03
N ILE A 167 1.67 0.28 9.01
CA ILE A 167 2.40 -0.22 10.19
C ILE A 167 3.48 0.77 10.62
N THR A 168 4.24 1.31 9.66
CA THR A 168 5.30 2.27 9.99
C THR A 168 4.73 3.54 10.63
N LEU A 169 3.66 4.10 10.07
CA LEU A 169 2.97 5.25 10.67
C LEU A 169 2.48 4.93 12.09
N ALA A 170 1.86 3.77 12.29
CA ALA A 170 1.36 3.35 13.60
C ALA A 170 2.50 3.18 14.62
N CYS A 171 3.62 2.57 14.22
CA CYS A 171 4.83 2.45 15.04
C CYS A 171 5.42 3.81 15.41
N VAL A 172 5.41 4.79 14.49
CA VAL A 172 5.88 6.15 14.78
C VAL A 172 4.99 6.84 15.80
N MET A 173 3.66 6.73 15.65
CA MET A 173 2.70 7.28 16.61
C MET A 173 2.91 6.66 17.99
N TRP A 174 3.05 5.33 18.04
CA TRP A 174 3.31 4.60 19.28
C TRP A 174 4.63 5.03 19.93
N ALA A 175 5.72 5.09 19.17
CA ALA A 175 7.03 5.51 19.67
C ALA A 175 7.02 6.96 20.19
N ASN A 176 6.28 7.85 19.53
CA ASN A 176 6.14 9.24 19.96
C ASN A 176 5.41 9.37 21.31
N GLU A 177 4.41 8.53 21.57
CA GLU A 177 3.72 8.49 22.85
C GLU A 177 4.57 7.79 23.92
N MET A 178 5.22 6.68 23.58
CA MET A 178 6.07 5.92 24.50
C MET A 178 7.28 6.72 25.01
N TYR A 179 8.04 7.36 24.11
CA TYR A 179 9.30 8.02 24.47
C TYR A 179 9.16 9.50 24.82
N PHE A 180 8.03 10.13 24.47
CA PHE A 180 7.77 11.55 24.77
C PHE A 180 6.39 11.72 25.43
N PRO A 181 6.17 11.08 26.59
CA PRO A 181 4.88 11.10 27.25
C PRO A 181 4.50 12.52 27.65
N ARG A 182 3.27 12.94 27.30
CA ARG A 182 2.60 14.08 27.92
C ARG A 182 1.73 13.56 29.07
N LYS A 183 0.87 14.40 29.68
CA LYS A 183 -0.03 14.01 30.79
C LYS A 183 -1.10 12.98 30.34
N GLY A 184 -0.68 11.78 29.95
CA GLY A 184 -1.49 10.68 29.42
C GLY A 184 -1.55 10.59 27.89
N VAL A 185 -1.90 9.40 27.37
CA VAL A 185 -2.24 9.19 25.96
C VAL A 185 -3.69 9.58 25.72
N GLU A 186 -3.94 10.41 24.71
CA GLU A 186 -5.29 10.77 24.29
C GLU A 186 -5.98 9.58 23.60
N THR A 187 -7.24 9.29 23.96
CA THR A 187 -7.98 8.11 23.47
C THR A 187 -8.09 8.05 21.94
N TRP A 188 -8.25 9.20 21.28
CA TRP A 188 -8.33 9.24 19.81
C TRP A 188 -7.04 8.74 19.14
N LYS A 189 -5.86 8.95 19.76
CA LYS A 189 -4.58 8.46 19.23
C LYS A 189 -4.48 6.95 19.37
N VAL A 190 -5.00 6.40 20.46
CA VAL A 190 -5.10 4.94 20.65
C VAL A 190 -5.99 4.33 19.57
N ILE A 191 -7.18 4.92 19.36
CA ILE A 191 -8.11 4.48 18.30
C ILE A 191 -7.43 4.57 16.93
N ALA A 192 -6.77 5.70 16.62
CA ALA A 192 -6.05 5.87 15.36
C ALA A 192 -4.95 4.81 15.18
N MET A 193 -4.12 4.55 16.21
CA MET A 193 -3.09 3.52 16.16
C MET A 193 -3.69 2.13 15.94
N VAL A 194 -4.76 1.76 16.66
CA VAL A 194 -5.45 0.48 16.47
C VAL A 194 -5.95 0.35 15.04
N LEU A 195 -6.62 1.37 14.50
CA LEU A 195 -7.09 1.35 13.11
C LEU A 195 -5.92 1.18 12.12
N LEU A 196 -4.85 1.94 12.27
CA LEU A 196 -3.68 1.85 11.39
C LEU A 196 -3.00 0.47 11.46
N PHE A 197 -2.87 -0.10 12.66
CA PHE A 197 -2.35 -1.45 12.83
C PHE A 197 -3.30 -2.50 12.25
N THR A 198 -4.62 -2.37 12.42
CA THR A 198 -5.57 -3.30 11.80
C THR A 198 -5.43 -3.30 10.29
N ILE A 199 -5.33 -2.11 9.66
CA ILE A 199 -5.08 -1.98 8.22
C ILE A 199 -3.75 -2.64 7.82
N GLY A 200 -2.71 -2.46 8.64
CA GLY A 200 -1.43 -3.15 8.48
C GLY A 200 -1.52 -4.68 8.63
N CYS A 201 -2.41 -5.18 9.47
CA CYS A 201 -2.59 -6.61 9.72
C CYS A 201 -3.44 -7.30 8.63
N PHE A 202 -4.08 -6.56 7.71
CA PHE A 202 -5.03 -7.11 6.75
C PHE A 202 -4.46 -8.23 5.88
N SER A 203 -3.14 -8.24 5.61
CA SER A 203 -2.54 -9.29 4.78
C SER A 203 -2.06 -10.51 5.57
N LYS A 204 -1.60 -10.31 6.82
CA LYS A 204 -1.01 -11.38 7.65
C LYS A 204 -1.24 -11.11 9.14
N ALA A 205 -1.80 -12.11 9.83
CA ALA A 205 -1.99 -12.12 11.29
C ALA A 205 -0.68 -12.03 12.10
N VAL A 206 0.48 -12.06 11.45
CA VAL A 206 1.82 -11.95 12.06
C VAL A 206 1.99 -10.64 12.85
N TYR A 207 1.22 -9.60 12.52
CA TYR A 207 1.30 -8.29 13.18
C TYR A 207 0.39 -8.14 14.41
N ILE A 208 -0.38 -9.18 14.79
CA ILE A 208 -1.24 -9.18 15.99
C ILE A 208 -0.47 -8.82 17.29
N PRO A 209 0.78 -9.29 17.53
CA PRO A 209 1.53 -8.87 18.72
C PRO A 209 1.74 -7.35 18.81
N LEU A 210 1.80 -6.64 17.68
CA LEU A 210 1.93 -5.18 17.67
C LEU A 210 0.64 -4.49 18.13
N LEU A 211 -0.53 -5.04 17.82
CA LEU A 211 -1.82 -4.54 18.33
C LEU A 211 -1.89 -4.63 19.85
N LEU A 212 -1.38 -5.71 20.43
CA LEU A 212 -1.33 -5.89 21.88
C LEU A 212 -0.46 -4.80 22.55
N LEU A 213 0.69 -4.47 21.96
CA LEU A 213 1.57 -3.40 22.46
C LEU A 213 0.91 -2.02 22.46
N VAL A 214 -0.02 -1.75 21.54
CA VAL A 214 -0.78 -0.50 21.51
C VAL A 214 -1.84 -0.46 22.59
N ILE A 215 -2.58 -1.56 22.77
CA ILE A 215 -3.65 -1.65 23.77
C ILE A 215 -3.09 -1.50 25.18
N LEU A 216 -1.90 -2.06 25.44
CA LEU A 216 -1.24 -1.98 26.75
C LEU A 216 -0.54 -0.64 27.03
N LEU A 217 -0.40 0.23 26.03
CA LEU A 217 0.32 1.49 26.16
C LEU A 217 -0.23 2.43 27.27
N PRO A 218 -1.56 2.61 27.43
CA PRO A 218 -2.09 3.50 28.47
C PRO A 218 -1.82 3.00 29.88
N GLU A 219 -1.89 1.69 30.11
CA GLU A 219 -1.60 1.09 31.42
C GLU A 219 -0.11 1.18 31.75
N TYR A 220 0.73 0.89 30.76
CA TYR A 220 2.17 0.98 30.92
C TYR A 220 2.64 2.40 31.23
N GLN A 221 2.10 3.43 30.57
CA GLN A 221 2.43 4.82 30.88
C GLN A 221 2.00 5.23 32.30
N LYS A 222 0.81 4.80 32.76
CA LYS A 222 0.36 5.07 34.14
C LYS A 222 1.33 4.47 35.16
N CYS A 223 1.80 3.25 34.91
CA CYS A 223 2.79 2.58 35.74
C CYS A 223 4.14 3.35 35.76
N LEU A 224 4.66 3.73 34.59
CA LEU A 224 5.90 4.50 34.46
C LEU A 224 5.85 5.86 35.18
N ILE A 225 4.74 6.59 35.04
CA ILE A 225 4.55 7.87 35.73
C ILE A 225 4.56 7.64 37.25
N ARG A 226 3.84 6.63 37.75
CA ARG A 226 3.81 6.28 39.18
C ARG A 226 5.20 5.93 39.73
N ILE A 227 5.97 5.13 38.99
CA ILE A 227 7.35 4.77 39.34
C ILE A 227 8.23 6.03 39.40
N ARG A 228 8.14 6.91 38.40
CA ARG A 228 8.95 8.13 38.34
C ARG A 228 8.62 9.13 39.45
N TYR A 229 7.35 9.20 39.88
CA TYR A 229 6.99 9.93 41.10
C TYR A 229 7.59 9.27 42.35
N PHE A 230 7.52 7.94 42.46
CA PHE A 230 8.08 7.21 43.60
C PHE A 230 9.59 7.45 43.76
N TYR A 231 10.37 7.32 42.69
CA TYR A 231 11.82 7.58 42.73
C TYR A 231 12.18 9.08 42.78
N GLY A 232 11.35 9.96 42.24
CA GLY A 232 11.53 11.41 42.34
C GLY A 232 11.28 11.97 43.75
N VAL A 233 10.46 11.29 44.55
CA VAL A 233 10.22 11.61 45.97
C VAL A 233 11.30 11.02 46.88
N VAL A 234 11.99 9.95 46.47
CA VAL A 234 13.05 9.30 47.26
C VAL A 234 14.42 9.99 47.12
N LEU A 235 14.57 10.94 46.19
CA LEU A 235 15.81 11.68 45.93
C LEU A 235 15.78 13.15 46.45
N HIS A 236 14.79 13.51 47.26
CA HIS A 236 14.69 14.78 47.98
C HIS A 236 14.53 14.54 49.48
#